data_AF-A0A4Q1CPA2-F1
#
_entry.id   AF-A0A4Q1CPA2-F1
#
_cell.length_a   1.000
_cell.length_b   1.000
_cell.length_c   1.000
_cell.angle_alpha   90.00
_cell.angle_beta   90.00
_cell.angle_gamma   90.00
#
_symmetry.space_group_name_H-M   'P 1'
#
loop_
_entity.id
_entity.type
_entity.pdbx_description
1 polymer ?
#
loop_
_entity_poly.entity_id
_entity_poly.type
_entity_poly.pdbx_seq_one_letter_code
_entity_poly.pdbx_strand_id
1 'polypeptide(L)'
;MGVEMNHIFKGTLLAACLAALPLASAAQGLSNSRIADGSSHTFAVTYGAYANQADADAVMAYVKRSKIPSFSEPAVINGRSAWRVRLGPFSTWQQAEDAKAKGLTLRSDVKAQIITLDSSLSPVAQSVLMKTTPVELFQAYSENEVRADQQYKRKKMLVTGQIRSIRSGVGDQPLVILVGGGRFEDVYARDIPAAQAVRLNRDQVVTLLCEGSGTIASTPQLKSCIVYSL
;
A
#
# COMPACT_ATOMS: atom_id res chain seq x y z
N MET A 1 -38.74 58.82 -31.25
CA MET A 1 -37.86 57.88 -30.51
C MET A 1 -38.66 57.40 -29.31
N GLY A 2 -39.66 56.53 -29.45
CA GLY A 2 -39.52 55.13 -29.86
C GLY A 2 -39.49 54.25 -28.60
N VAL A 3 -40.62 54.22 -27.87
CA VAL A 3 -40.92 53.35 -26.72
C VAL A 3 -41.30 51.98 -27.27
N GLU A 4 -40.81 50.86 -26.69
CA GLU A 4 -41.69 49.77 -26.23
C GLU A 4 -40.95 48.56 -25.64
N MET A 5 -41.64 47.99 -24.67
CA MET A 5 -41.37 46.80 -23.89
C MET A 5 -42.65 45.97 -24.02
N ASN A 6 -42.63 44.79 -24.65
CA ASN A 6 -43.48 43.65 -24.26
C ASN A 6 -43.37 42.39 -25.14
N HIS A 7 -43.59 41.27 -24.45
CA HIS A 7 -43.79 39.91 -24.91
C HIS A 7 -44.90 39.73 -25.95
N ILE A 8 -44.73 38.84 -26.94
CA ILE A 8 -45.84 38.16 -27.63
C ILE A 8 -45.48 36.70 -27.97
N PHE A 9 -46.26 35.79 -27.39
CA PHE A 9 -46.44 34.36 -27.73
C PHE A 9 -47.35 34.21 -28.98
N LYS A 10 -47.09 33.20 -29.82
CA LYS A 10 -47.99 32.48 -30.78
C LYS A 10 -47.12 31.40 -31.46
N GLY A 11 -47.29 30.07 -31.38
CA GLY A 11 -48.49 29.21 -31.48
C GLY A 11 -48.84 28.98 -32.97
N THR A 12 -49.09 27.81 -33.57
CA THR A 12 -49.08 26.38 -33.21
C THR A 12 -49.33 25.58 -34.52
N LEU A 13 -48.81 24.35 -34.63
CA LEU A 13 -49.37 23.15 -35.32
C LEU A 13 -49.63 23.12 -36.86
N LEU A 14 -49.01 22.15 -37.56
CA LEU A 14 -49.75 21.00 -38.13
C LEU A 14 -48.82 19.81 -38.48
N ALA A 15 -49.39 18.61 -38.38
CA ALA A 15 -48.76 17.30 -38.31
C ALA A 15 -48.62 16.59 -39.67
N ALA A 16 -47.74 15.59 -39.72
CA ALA A 16 -48.02 14.31 -40.39
C ALA A 16 -47.18 13.18 -39.75
N CYS A 17 -47.90 12.16 -39.27
CA CYS A 17 -47.43 10.93 -38.66
C CYS A 17 -47.05 9.90 -39.74
N LEU A 18 -46.07 9.01 -39.52
CA LEU A 18 -46.14 7.57 -39.87
C LEU A 18 -44.89 6.76 -39.46
N ALA A 19 -45.17 5.68 -38.71
CA ALA A 19 -44.54 4.34 -38.74
C ALA A 19 -43.31 3.97 -37.85
N ALA A 20 -43.59 2.99 -36.96
CA ALA A 20 -42.88 1.73 -36.67
C ALA A 20 -41.66 1.66 -35.68
N LEU A 21 -41.81 0.74 -34.70
CA LEU A 21 -40.88 0.21 -33.66
C LEU A 21 -39.75 -0.70 -34.25
N PRO A 22 -38.72 -1.25 -33.52
CA PRO A 22 -38.59 -1.45 -32.06
C PRO A 22 -37.17 -1.27 -31.39
N LEU A 23 -37.18 -1.35 -30.05
CA LEU A 23 -36.24 -1.94 -29.05
C LEU A 23 -34.71 -2.18 -29.32
N ALA A 24 -33.93 -1.88 -28.27
CA ALA A 24 -32.85 -2.69 -27.65
C ALA A 24 -31.36 -2.32 -27.82
N SER A 25 -30.73 -2.13 -26.63
CA SER A 25 -29.49 -2.73 -26.12
C SER A 25 -28.10 -2.34 -26.66
N ALA A 26 -27.28 -1.87 -25.70
CA ALA A 26 -25.90 -2.23 -25.38
C ALA A 26 -24.82 -2.46 -26.48
N ALA A 27 -23.65 -1.90 -26.14
CA ALA A 27 -22.30 -2.49 -26.24
C ALA A 27 -21.32 -1.90 -27.28
N GLN A 28 -20.21 -1.35 -26.74
CA GLN A 28 -18.80 -1.50 -27.17
C GLN A 28 -18.37 -0.86 -28.50
N GLY A 29 -17.15 -0.36 -28.74
CA GLY A 29 -15.89 -0.14 -28.03
C GLY A 29 -15.17 1.03 -28.76
N LEU A 30 -13.96 1.51 -28.49
CA LEU A 30 -12.74 0.91 -28.01
C LEU A 30 -11.87 2.01 -27.36
N SER A 31 -11.40 1.78 -26.15
CA SER A 31 -10.02 2.16 -25.81
C SER A 31 -9.45 0.99 -25.03
N ASN A 32 -8.53 0.28 -25.68
CA ASN A 32 -8.10 -1.04 -25.29
C ASN A 32 -7.46 -1.06 -23.90
N SER A 33 -8.02 -1.95 -23.09
CA SER A 33 -7.38 -2.56 -21.93
C SER A 33 -6.10 -3.32 -22.32
N ARG A 34 -5.04 -3.12 -21.54
CA ARG A 34 -3.98 -4.07 -21.12
C ARG A 34 -3.09 -3.27 -20.18
N ILE A 35 -2.95 -3.56 -18.89
CA ILE A 35 -2.62 -4.84 -18.21
C ILE A 35 -3.41 -4.81 -16.86
N ALA A 36 -4.28 -5.75 -16.48
CA ALA A 36 -4.06 -7.19 -16.25
C ALA A 36 -2.84 -7.49 -15.37
N ASP A 37 -2.68 -6.73 -14.30
CA ASP A 37 -1.93 -7.17 -13.12
C ASP A 37 -2.85 -6.96 -11.92
N GLY A 38 -2.82 -7.86 -10.95
CA GLY A 38 -3.68 -7.84 -9.76
C GLY A 38 -3.37 -6.71 -8.77
N SER A 39 -2.80 -5.60 -9.25
CA SER A 39 -2.39 -4.45 -8.46
C SER A 39 -3.43 -3.34 -8.66
N SER A 40 -4.24 -3.07 -7.64
CA SER A 40 -5.00 -1.83 -7.57
C SER A 40 -4.03 -0.67 -7.33
N HIS A 41 -3.38 -0.18 -8.39
CA HIS A 41 -2.49 0.97 -8.30
C HIS A 41 -3.33 2.17 -7.84
N THR A 42 -3.04 2.61 -6.62
CA THR A 42 -3.74 3.74 -6.00
C THR A 42 -2.86 4.97 -6.16
N PHE A 43 -3.45 6.13 -6.48
CA PHE A 43 -2.73 7.38 -6.73
C PHE A 43 -2.78 8.30 -5.50
N ALA A 44 -1.73 9.07 -5.27
CA ALA A 44 -1.70 10.14 -4.28
C ALA A 44 -1.02 11.38 -4.85
N VAL A 45 -1.24 12.53 -4.23
CA VAL A 45 -0.52 13.77 -4.55
C VAL A 45 0.40 14.10 -3.39
N THR A 46 1.70 14.15 -3.60
CA THR A 46 2.63 14.73 -2.62
C THR A 46 2.29 16.20 -2.46
N TYR A 47 1.95 16.64 -1.24
CA TYR A 47 1.49 18.01 -0.97
C TYR A 47 2.51 18.84 -0.20
N GLY A 48 3.40 18.22 0.56
CA GLY A 48 4.46 18.95 1.26
C GLY A 48 5.16 18.08 2.29
N ALA A 49 6.20 18.64 2.90
CA ALA A 49 6.89 18.01 4.01
C ALA A 49 7.17 19.01 5.14
N TYR A 50 6.96 18.56 6.36
CA TYR A 50 6.93 19.40 7.56
C TYR A 50 7.90 18.84 8.60
N ALA A 51 8.45 19.69 9.45
CA ALA A 51 9.50 19.27 10.39
C ALA A 51 8.96 18.39 11.53
N ASN A 52 7.69 18.54 11.90
CA ASN A 52 7.06 17.81 12.99
C ASN A 52 5.62 17.39 12.64
N GLN A 53 5.05 16.54 13.48
CA GLN A 53 3.73 15.95 13.26
C GLN A 53 2.60 16.99 13.36
N ALA A 54 2.69 17.91 14.32
CA ALA A 54 1.66 18.92 14.56
C ALA A 54 1.47 19.85 13.34
N ASP A 55 2.56 20.25 12.68
CA ASP A 55 2.52 21.04 11.45
C ASP A 55 1.86 20.26 10.30
N ALA A 56 2.18 18.97 10.17
CA ALA A 56 1.55 18.10 9.18
C ALA A 56 0.05 17.93 9.46
N ASP A 57 -0.34 17.77 10.72
CA ASP A 57 -1.73 17.64 11.16
C ASP A 57 -2.53 18.94 10.89
N ALA A 58 -1.94 20.10 11.13
CA ALA A 58 -2.55 21.40 10.82
C ALA A 58 -2.82 21.55 9.31
N VAL A 59 -1.89 21.10 8.48
CA VAL A 59 -2.03 21.11 7.02
C VAL A 59 -3.12 20.13 6.57
N MET A 60 -3.15 18.91 7.12
CA MET A 60 -4.21 17.94 6.84
C MET A 60 -5.58 18.49 7.23
N ALA A 61 -5.69 19.13 8.39
CA ALA A 61 -6.92 19.77 8.83
C ALA A 61 -7.36 20.88 7.87
N TYR A 62 -6.43 21.67 7.34
CA TYR A 62 -6.73 22.69 6.34
C TYR A 62 -7.22 22.12 5.02
N VAL A 63 -6.51 21.13 4.48
CA VAL A 63 -6.85 20.45 3.22
C VAL A 63 -8.20 19.74 3.32
N LYS A 64 -8.50 19.12 4.47
CA LYS A 64 -9.76 18.42 4.73
C LYS A 64 -10.98 19.35 4.67
N ARG A 65 -10.85 20.64 5.01
CA ARG A 65 -11.93 21.64 4.86
C ARG A 65 -12.40 21.79 3.41
N SER A 66 -11.51 21.53 2.47
CA SER A 66 -11.79 21.54 1.03
C SER A 66 -12.29 20.19 0.51
N LYS A 67 -12.64 19.26 1.39
CA LYS A 67 -13.12 17.91 1.06
C LYS A 67 -12.12 17.08 0.24
N ILE A 68 -10.82 17.34 0.42
CA ILE A 68 -9.75 16.55 -0.19
C ILE A 68 -9.28 15.53 0.87
N PRO A 69 -9.35 14.21 0.60
CA PRO A 69 -8.76 13.22 1.50
C PRO A 69 -7.25 13.45 1.59
N SER A 70 -6.69 13.33 2.80
CA SER A 70 -5.25 13.50 3.02
C SER A 70 -4.79 12.63 4.17
N PHE A 71 -3.50 12.31 4.16
CA PHE A 71 -2.80 11.57 5.21
C PHE A 71 -1.36 12.05 5.31
N SER A 72 -0.71 11.78 6.43
CA SER A 72 0.69 12.09 6.67
C SER A 72 1.49 10.83 6.95
N GLU A 73 2.76 10.82 6.55
CA GLU A 73 3.69 9.71 6.80
C GLU A 73 5.03 10.26 7.29
N PRO A 74 5.73 9.56 8.20
CA PRO A 74 7.11 9.88 8.53
C PRO A 74 8.02 9.83 7.29
N ALA A 75 8.92 10.79 7.17
CA ALA A 75 9.88 10.89 6.07
C ALA A 75 11.24 11.40 6.58
N VAL A 76 12.27 11.25 5.77
CA VAL A 76 13.58 11.87 5.99
C VAL A 76 13.89 12.74 4.77
N ILE A 77 14.22 14.00 4.99
CA ILE A 77 14.56 14.96 3.93
C ILE A 77 15.89 15.60 4.30
N ASN A 78 16.89 15.43 3.44
CA ASN A 78 18.26 15.90 3.69
C ASN A 78 18.80 15.43 5.06
N GLY A 79 18.52 14.19 5.45
CA GLY A 79 18.96 13.59 6.71
C GLY A 79 18.19 14.06 7.96
N ARG A 80 17.18 14.92 7.82
CA ARG A 80 16.33 15.38 8.93
C ARG A 80 14.98 14.66 8.92
N SER A 81 14.52 14.24 10.10
CA SER A 81 13.16 13.73 10.27
C SER A 81 12.14 14.78 9.87
N ALA A 82 11.13 14.35 9.14
CA ALA A 82 10.05 15.16 8.61
C ALA A 82 8.77 14.33 8.52
N TRP A 83 7.66 15.00 8.23
CA TRP A 83 6.34 14.43 8.01
C TRP A 83 5.86 14.85 6.63
N ARG A 84 5.66 13.89 5.73
CA ARG A 84 5.19 14.13 4.37
C ARG A 84 3.67 14.07 4.35
N VAL A 85 3.03 15.15 3.93
CA VAL A 85 1.57 15.18 3.72
C VAL A 85 1.27 14.83 2.28
N ARG A 86 0.28 13.96 2.09
CA ARG A 86 -0.23 13.52 0.80
C ARG A 86 -1.74 13.73 0.70
N LEU A 87 -2.22 14.02 -0.50
CA LEU A 87 -3.63 14.00 -0.86
C LEU A 87 -3.97 12.62 -1.44
N GLY A 88 -5.13 12.07 -1.09
CA GLY A 88 -5.56 10.73 -1.49
C GLY A 88 -5.65 9.78 -0.28
N PRO A 89 -5.68 8.46 -0.51
CA PRO A 89 -5.56 7.77 -1.80
C PRO A 89 -6.70 8.04 -2.80
N PHE A 90 -6.41 7.92 -4.10
CA PHE A 90 -7.34 8.06 -5.23
C PHE A 90 -7.30 6.82 -6.13
N SER A 91 -8.46 6.42 -6.66
CA SER A 91 -8.54 5.22 -7.52
C SER A 91 -8.22 5.49 -8.99
N THR A 92 -8.19 6.75 -9.40
CA THR A 92 -7.89 7.14 -10.78
C THR A 92 -6.92 8.32 -10.83
N TRP A 93 -6.17 8.41 -11.93
CA TRP A 93 -5.29 9.54 -12.21
C TRP A 93 -6.07 10.87 -12.24
N GLN A 94 -7.24 10.89 -12.87
CA GLN A 94 -8.09 12.08 -12.94
C GLN A 94 -8.45 12.64 -11.56
N GLN A 95 -8.79 11.79 -10.60
CA GLN A 95 -9.07 12.22 -9.23
C GLN A 95 -7.84 12.85 -8.55
N ALA A 96 -6.64 12.31 -8.84
CA ALA A 96 -5.40 12.86 -8.32
C ALA A 96 -5.03 14.21 -8.98
N GLU A 97 -5.34 14.39 -10.28
CA GLU A 97 -5.17 15.67 -10.97
C GLU A 97 -6.11 16.75 -10.42
N ASP A 98 -7.38 16.42 -10.23
CA ASP A 98 -8.36 17.34 -9.64
C ASP A 98 -7.95 17.73 -8.21
N ALA A 99 -7.50 16.75 -7.41
CA ALA A 99 -6.99 17.00 -6.06
C ALA A 99 -5.70 17.84 -6.07
N LYS A 100 -4.80 17.63 -7.03
CA LYS A 100 -3.59 18.44 -7.21
C LYS A 100 -3.95 19.88 -7.58
N ALA A 101 -4.85 20.07 -8.54
CA ALA A 101 -5.31 21.40 -8.94
C ALA A 101 -5.95 22.12 -7.74
N LYS A 102 -6.82 21.44 -7.01
CA LYS A 102 -7.48 21.99 -5.82
C LYS A 102 -6.53 22.19 -4.64
N GLY A 103 -5.49 21.38 -4.50
CA GLY A 103 -4.44 21.60 -3.51
C GLY A 103 -3.62 22.85 -3.83
N LEU A 104 -3.26 23.04 -5.10
CA LEU A 104 -2.50 24.20 -5.55
C LEU A 104 -3.26 25.53 -5.42
N THR A 105 -4.60 25.49 -5.43
CA THR A 105 -5.41 26.69 -5.11
C THR A 105 -5.40 27.03 -3.62
N LEU A 106 -5.21 26.05 -2.73
CA LEU A 106 -5.10 26.28 -1.28
C LEU A 106 -3.72 26.80 -0.91
N ARG A 107 -2.67 26.26 -1.54
CA ARG A 107 -1.30 26.72 -1.42
C ARG A 107 -0.57 26.54 -2.74
N SER A 108 -0.16 27.62 -3.37
CA SER A 108 0.60 27.59 -4.62
C SER A 108 2.11 27.39 -4.40
N ASP A 109 2.59 27.57 -3.18
CA ASP A 109 3.99 27.44 -2.80
C ASP A 109 4.44 25.98 -2.60
N VAL A 110 3.51 25.03 -2.61
CA VAL A 110 3.83 23.61 -2.49
C VAL A 110 4.12 22.96 -3.85
N LYS A 111 5.11 22.06 -3.88
CA LYS A 111 5.46 21.28 -5.08
C LYS A 111 4.55 20.05 -5.19
N ALA A 112 3.32 20.26 -5.65
CA ALA A 112 2.33 19.18 -5.75
C ALA A 112 2.64 18.21 -6.91
N GLN A 113 2.86 16.93 -6.60
CA GLN A 113 3.20 15.89 -7.59
C GLN A 113 2.38 14.62 -7.39
N ILE A 114 1.77 14.10 -8.46
CA ILE A 114 1.06 12.83 -8.43
C ILE A 114 2.08 11.70 -8.40
N ILE A 115 1.84 10.71 -7.54
CA ILE A 115 2.64 9.51 -7.37
C ILE A 115 1.71 8.30 -7.28
N THR A 116 2.21 7.13 -7.66
CA THR A 116 1.54 5.85 -7.42
C THR A 116 1.98 5.34 -6.03
N LEU A 117 1.03 4.92 -5.18
CA LEU A 117 1.30 4.48 -3.80
C LEU A 117 2.09 3.16 -3.72
N ASP A 118 2.11 2.37 -4.79
CA ASP A 118 3.03 1.24 -4.91
C ASP A 118 4.53 1.68 -4.85
N SER A 119 4.80 2.91 -5.27
CA SER A 119 6.11 3.56 -5.30
C SER A 119 6.27 4.59 -4.16
N SER A 120 5.27 4.75 -3.28
CA SER A 120 5.34 5.66 -2.13
C SER A 120 6.11 5.10 -0.95
N LEU A 121 6.60 3.87 -1.04
CA LEU A 121 7.73 3.42 -0.25
C LEU A 121 8.96 4.22 -0.67
N SER A 122 9.06 5.45 -0.16
CA SER A 122 10.31 6.19 -0.17
C SER A 122 11.38 5.24 0.39
N PRO A 123 12.51 4.99 -0.30
CA PRO A 123 13.53 4.05 0.17
C PRO A 123 14.08 4.39 1.57
N VAL A 124 13.78 5.59 2.06
CA VAL A 124 14.22 6.15 3.34
C VAL A 124 13.15 6.08 4.44
N ALA A 125 11.90 5.72 4.11
CA ALA A 125 10.84 5.39 5.09
C ALA A 125 10.66 3.86 5.27
N GLN A 126 11.33 3.05 4.44
CA GLN A 126 11.78 1.74 4.87
C GLN A 126 12.86 1.98 5.92
N SER A 127 12.49 2.18 7.19
CA SER A 127 13.44 2.02 8.28
C SER A 127 14.19 0.73 8.00
N VAL A 128 15.51 0.77 7.85
CA VAL A 128 16.43 -0.34 7.56
C VAL A 128 15.86 -1.67 8.04
N LEU A 129 14.98 -2.25 7.24
CA LEU A 129 14.30 -3.47 7.62
C LEU A 129 15.24 -4.49 7.05
N MET A 130 16.13 -4.96 7.93
CA MET A 130 17.15 -5.94 7.60
C MET A 130 16.47 -7.02 6.75
N LYS A 131 16.95 -7.22 5.53
CA LYS A 131 16.45 -8.28 4.66
C LYS A 131 17.37 -9.47 4.87
N THR A 132 16.79 -10.65 5.01
CA THR A 132 17.55 -11.88 5.15
C THR A 132 16.76 -13.06 4.62
N THR A 133 17.42 -14.20 4.48
CA THR A 133 16.79 -15.48 4.16
C THR A 133 16.84 -16.42 5.36
N PRO A 134 15.95 -17.43 5.42
CA PRO A 134 16.05 -18.48 6.43
C PRO A 134 17.40 -19.22 6.38
N VAL A 135 18.01 -19.33 5.21
CA VAL A 135 19.32 -19.99 5.02
C VAL A 135 20.43 -19.19 5.70
N GLU A 136 20.48 -17.88 5.45
CA GLU A 136 21.44 -16.99 6.11
C GLU A 136 21.24 -16.96 7.62
N LEU A 137 19.99 -16.92 8.10
CA LEU A 137 19.68 -16.99 9.52
C LEU A 137 20.20 -18.29 10.13
N PHE A 138 19.89 -19.43 9.51
CA PHE A 138 20.32 -20.74 10.02
C PHE A 138 21.85 -20.86 10.08
N GLN A 139 22.54 -20.45 9.02
CA GLN A 139 24.00 -20.43 8.97
C GLN A 139 24.60 -19.52 10.04
N ALA A 140 24.11 -18.28 10.18
CA ALA A 140 24.65 -17.34 11.15
C ALA A 140 24.55 -17.85 12.59
N TYR A 141 23.40 -18.43 12.97
CA TYR A 141 23.22 -19.02 14.29
C TYR A 141 24.04 -20.29 14.49
N SER A 142 24.21 -21.11 13.44
CA SER A 142 25.03 -22.33 13.49
C SER A 142 26.52 -22.03 13.61
N GLU A 143 27.00 -20.96 12.97
CA GLU A 143 28.40 -20.52 13.05
C GLU A 143 28.71 -19.91 14.41
N ASN A 144 27.87 -18.98 14.87
CA ASN A 144 28.09 -18.24 16.12
C ASN A 144 26.78 -17.61 16.61
N GLU A 145 26.10 -18.32 17.50
CA GLU A 145 24.85 -17.86 18.10
C GLU A 145 24.96 -16.51 18.80
N VAL A 146 26.06 -16.22 19.51
CA VAL A 146 26.21 -14.96 20.26
C VAL A 146 26.29 -13.76 19.30
N ARG A 147 27.03 -13.90 18.20
CA ARG A 147 27.11 -12.89 17.14
C ARG A 147 25.76 -12.75 16.43
N ALA A 148 25.11 -13.87 16.12
CA ALA A 148 23.79 -13.86 15.49
C ALA A 148 22.73 -13.20 16.39
N ASP A 149 22.80 -13.41 17.71
CA ASP A 149 21.92 -12.76 18.67
C ASP A 149 22.09 -11.24 18.65
N GLN A 150 23.32 -10.74 18.59
CA GLN A 150 23.57 -9.29 18.45
C GLN A 150 22.99 -8.72 17.15
N GLN A 151 23.02 -9.52 16.08
CA GLN A 151 22.60 -9.11 14.75
C GLN A 151 21.09 -9.20 14.52
N TYR A 152 20.42 -10.26 15.00
CA TYR A 152 19.06 -10.61 14.60
C TYR A 152 18.05 -10.60 15.76
N LYS A 153 18.47 -10.88 17.00
CA LYS A 153 17.53 -10.96 18.13
C LYS A 153 16.96 -9.59 18.46
N ARG A 154 15.65 -9.53 18.67
CA ARG A 154 14.86 -8.30 18.88
C ARG A 154 14.93 -7.31 17.72
N LYS A 155 15.41 -7.71 16.54
CA LYS A 155 15.41 -6.88 15.33
C LYS A 155 14.22 -7.25 14.45
N LYS A 156 13.59 -6.23 13.87
CA LYS A 156 12.58 -6.41 12.83
C LYS A 156 13.27 -6.60 11.48
N MET A 157 12.82 -7.58 10.71
CA MET A 157 13.43 -7.96 9.43
C MET A 157 12.40 -8.52 8.45
N LEU A 158 12.67 -8.35 7.15
CA LEU A 158 12.00 -9.13 6.10
C LEU A 158 12.75 -10.43 5.91
N VAL A 159 12.06 -11.54 6.10
CA VAL A 159 12.56 -12.88 5.88
C VAL A 159 11.87 -13.43 4.64
N THR A 160 12.62 -13.56 3.55
CA THR A 160 12.12 -14.15 2.30
C THR A 160 12.65 -15.56 2.17
N GLY A 161 11.75 -16.53 2.03
CA GLY A 161 12.17 -17.92 1.89
C GLY A 161 11.02 -18.87 1.59
N GLN A 162 11.38 -20.12 1.29
CA GLN A 162 10.43 -21.17 0.96
C GLN A 162 9.82 -21.77 2.23
N ILE A 163 8.51 -22.00 2.21
CA ILE A 163 7.78 -22.70 3.27
C ILE A 163 8.02 -24.20 3.14
N ARG A 164 8.66 -24.82 4.13
CA ARG A 164 8.78 -26.28 4.21
C ARG A 164 7.48 -26.92 4.67
N SER A 165 6.82 -26.33 5.66
CA SER A 165 5.65 -26.90 6.31
C SER A 165 4.86 -25.82 7.05
N ILE A 166 3.56 -26.01 7.17
CA ILE A 166 2.65 -25.19 7.98
C ILE A 166 1.93 -26.15 8.91
N ARG A 167 1.91 -25.86 10.21
CA ARG A 167 1.32 -26.72 11.24
C ARG A 167 0.52 -25.90 12.24
N SER A 168 -0.44 -26.54 12.91
CA SER A 168 -1.00 -25.97 14.14
C SER A 168 0.05 -26.10 15.24
N GLY A 169 0.47 -24.96 15.79
CA GLY A 169 1.43 -24.86 16.88
C GLY A 169 0.75 -24.89 18.25
N VAL A 170 1.45 -24.37 19.26
CA VAL A 170 0.93 -24.29 20.63
C VAL A 170 -0.23 -23.29 20.68
N GLY A 171 -1.36 -23.67 21.30
CA GLY A 171 -2.52 -22.80 21.46
C GLY A 171 -3.24 -22.47 20.15
N ASP A 172 -3.28 -23.43 19.21
CA ASP A 172 -3.89 -23.29 17.88
C ASP A 172 -3.34 -22.15 17.03
N GLN A 173 -2.13 -21.67 17.37
CA GLN A 173 -1.45 -20.64 16.59
C GLN A 173 -0.71 -21.26 15.41
N PRO A 174 -0.80 -20.67 14.20
CA PRO A 174 -0.05 -21.15 13.05
C PRO A 174 1.47 -21.13 13.31
N LEU A 175 2.12 -22.27 13.06
CA LEU A 175 3.57 -22.41 12.99
C LEU A 175 3.97 -22.60 11.52
N VAL A 176 4.71 -21.65 10.97
CA VAL A 176 5.29 -21.75 9.63
C VAL A 176 6.76 -22.13 9.76
N ILE A 177 7.14 -23.20 9.09
CA ILE A 177 8.51 -23.71 9.07
C ILE A 177 9.11 -23.36 7.72
N LEU A 178 10.19 -22.57 7.74
CA LEU A 178 10.92 -22.12 6.56
C LEU A 178 12.15 -22.99 6.32
N VAL A 179 12.51 -23.17 5.05
CA VAL A 179 13.70 -23.93 4.63
C VAL A 179 14.96 -23.14 4.95
N GLY A 180 15.69 -23.51 6.00
CA GLY A 180 16.98 -22.95 6.40
C GLY A 180 18.20 -23.58 5.71
N GLY A 181 17.98 -24.57 4.85
CA GLY A 181 19.05 -25.26 4.10
C GLY A 181 18.70 -26.73 3.85
N GLY A 182 19.51 -27.64 4.39
CA GLY A 182 19.35 -29.09 4.31
C GLY A 182 18.01 -29.63 4.85
N ARG A 183 17.83 -30.96 4.84
CA ARG A 183 16.55 -31.61 5.16
C ARG A 183 16.02 -31.38 6.59
N PHE A 184 16.89 -30.95 7.52
CA PHE A 184 16.57 -30.71 8.93
C PHE A 184 16.98 -29.31 9.40
N GLU A 185 17.32 -28.43 8.45
CA GLU A 185 17.73 -27.06 8.73
C GLU A 185 16.51 -26.17 8.52
N ASP A 186 15.91 -25.77 9.64
CA ASP A 186 14.62 -25.12 9.68
C ASP A 186 14.70 -23.79 10.44
N VAL A 187 13.86 -22.84 10.03
CA VAL A 187 13.62 -21.60 10.78
C VAL A 187 12.13 -21.51 11.09
N TYR A 188 11.80 -21.30 12.36
CA TYR A 188 10.42 -21.32 12.83
C TYR A 188 9.86 -19.90 12.91
N ALA A 189 8.74 -19.65 12.23
CA ALA A 189 8.01 -18.39 12.27
C ALA A 189 6.67 -18.58 12.99
N ARG A 190 6.47 -17.78 14.04
CA ARG A 190 5.28 -17.79 14.91
C ARG A 190 4.55 -16.45 14.91
N ASP A 191 3.36 -16.49 15.52
CA ASP A 191 2.46 -15.35 15.71
C ASP A 191 1.92 -14.75 14.39
N ILE A 192 1.90 -15.56 13.32
CA ILE A 192 1.26 -15.17 12.06
C ILE A 192 -0.25 -15.17 12.26
N PRO A 193 -0.95 -14.07 11.97
CA PRO A 193 -2.41 -14.03 12.12
C PRO A 193 -3.08 -15.15 11.33
N ALA A 194 -4.03 -15.86 11.93
CA ALA A 194 -4.71 -16.99 11.29
C ALA A 194 -5.29 -16.64 9.91
N ALA A 195 -5.88 -15.45 9.76
CA ALA A 195 -6.41 -14.94 8.50
C ALA A 195 -5.36 -14.78 7.38
N GLN A 196 -4.09 -14.60 7.73
CA GLN A 196 -2.99 -14.57 6.78
C GLN A 196 -2.42 -15.97 6.53
N ALA A 197 -2.29 -16.78 7.59
CA ALA A 197 -1.75 -18.13 7.51
C ALA A 197 -2.57 -19.06 6.59
N VAL A 198 -3.90 -18.92 6.56
CA VAL A 198 -4.78 -19.73 5.68
C VAL A 198 -4.52 -19.52 4.17
N ARG A 199 -3.80 -18.45 3.79
CA ARG A 199 -3.44 -18.15 2.40
C ARG A 199 -2.09 -18.77 2.00
N LEU A 200 -1.37 -19.37 2.94
CA LEU A 200 -0.05 -19.91 2.72
C LEU A 200 -0.12 -21.40 2.34
N ASN A 201 0.74 -21.79 1.41
CA ASN A 201 0.89 -23.17 0.96
C ASN A 201 2.31 -23.67 1.21
N ARG A 202 2.44 -24.99 1.32
CA ARG A 202 3.75 -25.66 1.30
C ARG A 202 4.47 -25.32 -0.01
N ASP A 203 5.79 -25.27 0.06
CA ASP A 203 6.73 -25.08 -1.06
C ASP A 203 6.63 -23.71 -1.75
N GLN A 204 5.71 -22.84 -1.31
CA GLN A 204 5.65 -21.47 -1.78
C GLN A 204 6.81 -20.65 -1.20
N VAL A 205 7.29 -19.68 -1.97
CA VAL A 205 8.14 -18.61 -1.45
C VAL A 205 7.25 -17.55 -0.81
N VAL A 206 7.62 -17.06 0.38
CA VAL A 206 6.89 -16.02 1.09
C VAL A 206 7.89 -14.99 1.61
N THR A 207 7.47 -13.73 1.68
CA THR A 207 8.17 -12.71 2.46
C THR A 207 7.38 -12.41 3.73
N LEU A 208 8.01 -12.63 4.87
CA LEU A 208 7.45 -12.33 6.19
C LEU A 208 8.15 -11.12 6.80
N LEU A 209 7.40 -10.21 7.42
CA LEU A 209 7.95 -9.24 8.36
C LEU A 209 7.92 -9.89 9.75
N CYS A 210 9.08 -10.10 10.36
CA CYS A 210 9.22 -10.78 11.66
C CYS A 210 10.16 -10.04 12.62
N GLU A 211 10.10 -10.38 13.90
CA GLU A 211 11.13 -10.07 14.90
C GLU A 211 11.97 -11.33 15.21
N GLY A 212 13.30 -11.21 15.20
CA GLY A 212 14.17 -12.32 15.60
C GLY A 212 14.10 -12.62 17.10
N SER A 213 14.07 -13.90 17.47
CA SER A 213 13.87 -14.36 18.85
C SER A 213 15.03 -15.21 19.41
N GLY A 214 16.16 -15.30 18.71
CA GLY A 214 17.27 -16.19 19.07
C GLY A 214 17.02 -17.62 18.58
N THR A 215 17.55 -18.61 19.29
CA THR A 215 17.39 -20.04 18.99
C THR A 215 16.63 -20.77 20.12
N ILE A 216 16.01 -21.88 19.77
CA ILE A 216 15.56 -22.92 20.69
C ILE A 216 16.09 -24.23 20.15
N ALA A 217 16.87 -24.97 20.96
CA ALA A 217 17.52 -26.22 20.54
C ALA A 217 18.26 -26.08 19.18
N SER A 218 19.04 -25.00 19.03
CA SER A 218 19.77 -24.64 17.81
C SER A 218 18.92 -24.29 16.58
N THR A 219 17.59 -24.32 16.67
CA THR A 219 16.70 -23.86 15.60
C THR A 219 16.43 -22.37 15.76
N PRO A 220 16.75 -21.51 14.76
CA PRO A 220 16.41 -20.10 14.81
C PRO A 220 14.90 -19.87 14.89
N GLN A 221 14.52 -18.91 15.73
CA GLN A 221 13.14 -18.59 16.05
C GLN A 221 12.81 -17.16 15.61
N LEU A 222 11.67 -17.02 14.96
CA LEU A 222 11.04 -15.76 14.58
C LEU A 222 9.69 -15.67 15.27
N LYS A 223 9.34 -14.46 15.73
CA LYS A 223 8.09 -14.16 16.40
C LYS A 223 7.47 -12.89 15.86
N SER A 224 6.23 -12.61 16.26
CA SER A 224 5.49 -11.41 15.81
C SER A 224 5.50 -11.27 14.28
N CYS A 225 5.35 -12.39 13.57
CA CYS A 225 5.46 -12.43 12.13
C CYS A 225 4.14 -12.04 11.46
N ILE A 226 4.22 -11.33 10.33
CA ILE A 226 3.09 -11.10 9.42
C ILE A 226 3.51 -11.36 7.97
N VAL A 227 2.56 -11.78 7.14
CA VAL A 227 2.75 -11.93 5.70
C VAL A 227 2.90 -10.55 5.08
N TYR A 228 4.08 -10.27 4.54
CA TYR A 228 4.38 -9.01 3.86
C TYR A 228 4.05 -9.10 2.37
N SER A 229 4.46 -10.19 1.70
CA SER A 229 4.12 -10.49 0.31
C SER A 229 4.20 -11.98 0.01
N LEU A 230 3.52 -12.40 -1.07
CA LEU A 230 3.54 -13.75 -1.64
C LEU A 230 4.24 -13.74 -2.99
#